data_AF-A0A0L0FUY8-F1
#
_entry.id   AF-A0A0L0FUY8-F1
#
_cell.length_a   1.000
_cell.length_b   1.000
_cell.length_c   1.000
_cell.angle_alpha   90.00
_cell.angle_beta   90.00
_cell.angle_gamma   90.00
#
_symmetry.space_group_name_H-M   'P 1'
#
loop_
_entity.id
_entity.type
_entity.pdbx_description
1 polymer ?
#
loop_
_entity_poly.entity_id
_entity_poly.type
_entity_poly.pdbx_seq_one_letter_code
_entity_poly.pdbx_strand_id
1 'polypeptide(L)'
;MKSTSFAVTFLASMALSAMANPTIRDSEMDIKPQASDVYECSDVMCMMHCEEGFKQDEFGCDICECVEPEEHKCSEAMCTMYCEEGFQQDEFGCDICKCVEPEEHKCSDVMCTMFCDEGFQQDKNGCDICKCVEPKEPECSDIIVH
;
A
#
# COMPACT_ATOMS: atom_id res chain seq x y z
N MET A 1 18.30 -63.49 40.34
CA MET A 1 18.68 -64.73 41.06
C MET A 1 19.11 -64.29 42.47
N LYS A 2 18.50 -64.57 43.61
CA LYS A 2 17.57 -65.59 44.17
C LYS A 2 16.59 -64.84 45.11
N SER A 3 15.27 -64.98 45.02
CA SER A 3 14.38 -66.04 45.51
C SER A 3 14.23 -66.11 47.03
N THR A 4 12.99 -65.89 47.52
CA THR A 4 12.24 -66.46 48.69
C THR A 4 11.30 -65.36 49.25
N SER A 5 10.02 -65.27 48.90
CA SER A 5 8.88 -66.12 49.31
C SER A 5 8.71 -66.28 50.83
N PHE A 6 7.78 -65.53 51.43
CA PHE A 6 7.01 -65.96 52.61
C PHE A 6 5.61 -65.36 52.54
N ALA A 7 4.63 -66.24 52.34
CA ALA A 7 3.21 -65.99 52.44
C ALA A 7 2.73 -66.50 53.80
N VAL A 8 2.07 -65.67 54.62
CA VAL A 8 1.16 -66.04 55.72
C VAL A 8 0.28 -64.80 55.98
N THR A 9 -0.88 -64.62 55.33
CA THR A 9 -2.24 -65.06 55.71
C THR A 9 -2.80 -64.57 57.06
N PHE A 10 -4.08 -64.12 56.99
CA PHE A 10 -5.06 -63.81 58.05
C PHE A 10 -4.82 -62.48 58.81
N LEU A 11 -5.76 -61.51 58.79
CA LEU A 11 -7.11 -61.66 59.31
C LEU A 11 -8.18 -61.02 58.41
N ALA A 12 -9.18 -61.84 58.08
CA ALA A 12 -10.49 -61.40 57.64
C ALA A 12 -11.28 -60.94 58.88
N SER A 13 -11.82 -59.72 58.83
CA SER A 13 -12.96 -59.33 59.67
C SER A 13 -14.07 -58.82 58.76
N MET A 14 -15.22 -59.45 58.91
CA MET A 14 -16.38 -59.40 58.04
C MET A 14 -17.26 -58.17 58.29
N ALA A 15 -17.81 -57.67 57.19
CA ALA A 15 -19.19 -57.20 56.94
C ALA A 15 -19.84 -56.12 57.84
N LEU A 16 -20.32 -55.06 57.17
CA LEU A 16 -21.73 -54.59 57.10
C LEU A 16 -21.70 -53.24 56.35
N SER A 17 -22.05 -53.16 55.06
CA SER A 17 -23.42 -52.99 54.52
C SER A 17 -23.58 -51.60 53.91
N ALA A 18 -23.64 -51.52 52.57
CA ALA A 18 -24.65 -50.73 51.84
C ALA A 18 -24.42 -50.95 50.34
N MET A 19 -25.39 -51.64 49.72
CA MET A 19 -25.52 -51.76 48.27
C MET A 19 -26.28 -50.54 47.75
N ALA A 20 -25.99 -50.16 46.49
CA ALA A 20 -26.62 -49.10 45.69
C ALA A 20 -26.18 -47.68 46.07
N ASN A 21 -25.87 -46.75 45.16
CA ASN A 21 -26.24 -46.60 43.75
C ASN A 21 -25.39 -45.45 43.16
N PRO A 22 -25.71 -44.96 41.96
CA PRO A 22 -25.22 -45.33 40.65
C PRO A 22 -23.98 -44.53 40.22
N THR A 23 -23.38 -45.00 39.12
CA THR A 23 -22.50 -44.27 38.22
C THR A 23 -22.82 -42.77 38.14
N ILE A 24 -21.99 -41.91 38.74
CA ILE A 24 -21.83 -40.56 38.21
C ILE A 24 -21.05 -40.78 36.92
N ARG A 25 -21.82 -40.92 35.83
CA ARG A 25 -21.35 -40.77 34.46
C ARG A 25 -20.48 -39.52 34.43
N ASP A 26 -19.33 -39.63 33.79
CA ASP A 26 -18.62 -38.50 33.23
C ASP A 26 -19.66 -37.60 32.56
N SER A 27 -20.03 -36.53 33.26
CA SER A 27 -20.62 -35.39 32.60
C SER A 27 -19.41 -34.73 31.94
N GLU A 28 -18.99 -35.29 30.80
CA GLU A 28 -18.62 -34.46 29.68
C GLU A 28 -19.75 -33.42 29.62
N MET A 29 -19.51 -32.25 30.20
CA MET A 29 -20.24 -31.08 29.78
C MET A 29 -19.71 -30.85 28.37
N ASP A 30 -20.27 -31.61 27.43
CA ASP A 30 -20.30 -31.28 26.03
C ASP A 30 -20.97 -29.91 25.97
N ILE A 31 -20.19 -28.87 26.21
CA ILE A 31 -20.47 -27.54 25.71
C ILE A 31 -20.29 -27.69 24.21
N LYS A 32 -21.28 -28.32 23.58
CA LYS A 32 -21.48 -28.27 22.15
C LYS A 32 -21.74 -26.79 21.88
N PRO A 33 -20.86 -26.08 21.14
CA PRO A 33 -21.13 -24.69 20.80
C PRO A 33 -22.49 -24.70 20.10
N GLN A 34 -23.47 -24.05 20.74
CA GLN A 34 -24.77 -23.91 20.11
C GLN A 34 -24.52 -23.02 18.89
N ALA A 35 -25.07 -23.43 17.75
CA ALA A 35 -24.96 -22.70 16.49
C ALA A 35 -25.80 -21.38 16.51
N SER A 36 -25.83 -20.70 17.65
CA SER A 36 -26.64 -19.52 17.93
C SER A 36 -25.90 -18.42 18.68
N ASP A 37 -24.60 -18.57 18.95
CA ASP A 37 -23.79 -17.46 19.45
C ASP A 37 -23.48 -16.53 18.26
N VAL A 38 -24.53 -15.89 17.77
CA VAL A 38 -24.41 -14.64 17.02
C VAL A 38 -23.79 -13.68 18.01
N TYR A 39 -22.48 -13.45 17.91
CA TYR A 39 -21.81 -12.42 18.68
C TYR A 39 -22.40 -11.08 18.23
N GLU A 40 -23.35 -10.58 19.00
CA GLU A 40 -24.03 -9.33 18.72
C GLU A 40 -23.25 -8.21 19.40
N CYS A 41 -22.85 -7.21 18.61
CA CYS A 41 -22.11 -6.08 19.13
C CYS A 41 -22.97 -5.28 20.11
N SER A 42 -22.38 -4.88 21.23
CA SER A 42 -23.00 -3.90 22.11
C SER A 42 -23.06 -2.54 21.41
N ASP A 43 -24.13 -1.78 21.61
CA ASP A 43 -24.21 -0.40 21.15
C ASP A 43 -23.20 0.47 21.91
N VAL A 44 -21.98 0.60 21.37
CA VAL A 44 -20.92 1.41 21.95
C VAL A 44 -21.05 2.84 21.42
N MET A 45 -21.25 3.81 22.32
CA MET A 45 -21.29 5.23 21.98
C MET A 45 -19.96 5.90 22.33
N CYS A 46 -19.12 6.15 21.33
CA CYS A 46 -17.84 6.82 21.51
C CYS A 46 -18.01 8.35 21.53
N MET A 47 -17.25 9.04 22.39
CA MET A 47 -17.27 10.51 22.51
C MET A 47 -16.31 11.22 21.53
N MET A 48 -15.75 10.48 20.58
CA MET A 48 -14.75 10.94 19.62
C MET A 48 -15.22 10.67 18.19
N HIS A 49 -14.67 11.43 17.25
CA HIS A 49 -14.91 11.25 15.82
C HIS A 49 -13.61 10.75 15.17
N CYS A 50 -13.68 9.63 14.47
CA CYS A 50 -12.57 9.05 13.72
C CYS A 50 -12.83 9.23 12.23
N GLU A 51 -11.88 9.83 11.50
CA GLU A 51 -12.03 10.10 10.06
C GLU A 51 -12.06 8.80 9.24
N GLU A 52 -11.18 7.86 9.56
CA GLU A 52 -11.08 6.52 8.93
C GLU A 52 -11.97 5.47 9.62
N GLY A 53 -12.81 5.88 10.58
CA GLY A 53 -13.67 4.98 11.36
C GLY A 53 -13.01 4.37 12.60
N PHE A 54 -13.74 3.47 13.26
CA PHE A 54 -13.34 2.81 14.50
C PHE A 54 -12.65 1.47 14.22
N LYS A 55 -11.66 1.11 15.05
CA LYS A 55 -11.06 -0.23 15.05
C LYS A 55 -12.12 -1.24 15.46
N GLN A 56 -11.96 -2.48 15.01
CA GLN A 56 -12.83 -3.59 15.36
C GLN A 56 -12.09 -4.63 16.19
N ASP A 57 -12.81 -5.28 17.11
CA ASP A 57 -12.30 -6.42 17.88
C ASP A 57 -12.23 -7.70 17.02
N GLU A 58 -11.81 -8.81 17.63
CA GLU A 58 -11.68 -10.11 16.95
C GLU A 58 -13.01 -10.69 16.42
N PHE A 59 -14.14 -10.11 16.83
CA PHE A 59 -15.48 -10.49 16.41
C PHE A 59 -16.10 -9.48 15.43
N GLY A 60 -15.37 -8.42 15.07
CA GLY A 60 -15.83 -7.41 14.12
C GLY A 60 -16.66 -6.29 14.75
N CYS A 61 -16.62 -6.11 16.07
CA CYS A 61 -17.35 -5.05 16.76
C CYS A 61 -16.49 -3.80 16.97
N ASP A 62 -17.08 -2.63 16.70
CA ASP A 62 -16.40 -1.35 16.84
C ASP A 62 -16.00 -1.08 18.30
N ILE A 63 -14.75 -0.68 18.49
CA ILE A 63 -14.21 -0.21 19.77
C ILE A 63 -13.88 1.28 19.67
N CYS A 64 -13.86 2.00 20.80
CA CYS A 64 -13.57 3.44 20.82
C CYS A 64 -12.07 3.76 20.63
N GLU A 65 -11.48 3.22 19.58
CA GLU A 65 -10.14 3.50 19.08
C GLU A 65 -10.24 3.80 17.58
N CYS A 66 -9.57 4.85 17.09
CA CYS A 66 -9.60 5.19 15.67
C CYS A 66 -8.69 4.29 14.85
N VAL A 67 -9.09 3.95 13.64
CA VAL A 67 -8.18 3.41 12.62
C VAL A 67 -7.11 4.45 12.34
N GLU A 68 -5.85 4.02 12.39
CA GLU A 68 -4.72 4.89 12.04
C GLU A 68 -4.68 5.02 10.51
N PRO A 69 -4.56 6.23 9.96
CA PRO A 69 -4.45 6.40 8.52
C PRO A 69 -3.20 5.65 8.03
N GLU A 70 -3.37 4.86 6.98
CA GLU A 70 -2.26 4.24 6.27
C GLU A 70 -1.44 5.37 5.64
N GLU A 71 -0.39 5.82 6.33
CA GLU A 71 0.60 6.70 5.73
C GLU A 71 1.29 5.91 4.62
N HIS A 72 0.92 6.20 3.36
CA HIS A 72 1.64 5.69 2.20
C HIS A 72 3.07 6.24 2.23
N LYS A 73 3.98 5.45 2.80
CA LYS A 73 5.41 5.75 2.86
C LYS A 73 6.05 5.19 1.60
N CYS A 74 6.62 6.08 0.80
CA CYS A 74 7.48 5.66 -0.29
C CYS A 74 8.67 4.89 0.29
N SER A 75 8.85 3.65 -0.16
CA SER A 75 10.11 2.95 0.08
C SER A 75 11.23 3.70 -0.65
N GLU A 76 12.39 3.85 -0.03
CA GLU A 76 13.54 4.45 -0.70
C GLU A 76 13.91 3.61 -1.94
N ALA A 77 13.58 4.13 -3.12
CA ALA A 77 13.82 3.45 -4.38
C ALA A 77 15.32 3.46 -4.68
N MET A 78 15.99 2.33 -4.42
CA MET A 78 17.42 2.17 -4.73
C MET A 78 17.62 1.88 -6.21
N CYS A 79 17.52 2.91 -7.04
CA CYS A 79 17.75 2.83 -8.48
C CYS A 79 19.26 2.98 -8.77
N THR A 80 19.83 2.09 -9.59
CA THR A 80 21.25 2.15 -9.99
C THR A 80 21.49 3.03 -11.23
N MET A 81 20.44 3.65 -11.76
CA MET A 81 20.47 4.45 -12.98
C MET A 81 20.34 5.94 -12.64
N TYR A 82 20.90 6.78 -13.51
CA TYR A 82 20.74 8.24 -13.43
C TYR A 82 19.74 8.69 -14.50
N CYS A 83 18.78 9.52 -14.10
CA CYS A 83 17.79 10.13 -14.98
C CYS A 83 17.97 11.65 -14.94
N GLU A 84 18.21 12.27 -16.10
CA GLU A 84 18.48 13.71 -16.21
C GLU A 84 17.26 14.56 -15.79
N GLU A 85 16.07 14.17 -16.26
CA GLU A 85 14.78 14.81 -15.92
C GLU A 85 14.13 14.24 -14.64
N GLY A 86 14.83 13.35 -13.92
CA GLY A 86 14.30 12.67 -12.74
C GLY A 86 13.53 11.37 -13.02
N PHE A 87 12.96 10.80 -11.96
CA PHE A 87 12.24 9.53 -11.98
C PHE A 87 10.72 9.73 -12.15
N GLN A 88 10.08 8.78 -12.82
CA GLN A 88 8.62 8.71 -12.85
C GLN A 88 8.07 8.39 -11.46
N GLN A 89 6.84 8.80 -11.19
CA GLN A 89 6.14 8.52 -9.94
C GLN A 89 4.95 7.57 -10.16
N ASP A 90 4.63 6.77 -9.16
CA ASP A 90 3.42 5.95 -9.12
C ASP A 90 2.17 6.77 -8.70
N GLU A 91 1.04 6.09 -8.52
CA GLU A 91 -0.24 6.73 -8.14
C GLU A 91 -0.22 7.36 -6.74
N PHE A 92 0.76 7.01 -5.91
CA PHE A 92 0.97 7.53 -4.57
C PHE A 92 2.06 8.62 -4.54
N GLY A 93 2.63 8.99 -5.70
CA GLY A 93 3.69 9.99 -5.80
C GLY A 93 5.08 9.45 -5.44
N CYS A 94 5.27 8.13 -5.42
CA CYS A 94 6.54 7.52 -5.09
C CYS A 94 7.40 7.28 -6.33
N ASP A 95 8.68 7.67 -6.27
CA ASP A 95 9.62 7.47 -7.36
C ASP A 95 9.79 5.98 -7.70
N ILE A 96 9.66 5.65 -8.98
CA ILE A 96 9.95 4.33 -9.52
C ILE A 96 11.20 4.38 -10.39
N CYS A 97 11.91 3.25 -10.54
CA CYS A 97 13.13 3.19 -11.35
C CYS A 97 12.87 3.22 -12.87
N LYS A 98 12.20 4.27 -13.34
CA LYS A 98 11.98 4.63 -14.73
C LYS A 98 12.24 6.13 -14.87
N CYS A 99 12.98 6.53 -15.90
CA CYS A 99 13.22 7.94 -16.15
C CYS A 99 11.99 8.63 -16.74
N VAL A 100 11.79 9.90 -16.38
CA VAL A 100 10.91 10.79 -17.15
C VAL A 100 11.51 10.92 -18.55
N GLU A 101 10.70 10.67 -19.58
CA GLU A 101 11.13 10.88 -20.96
C GLU A 101 11.14 12.38 -21.24
N PRO A 102 12.22 12.93 -21.84
CA PRO A 102 12.22 14.33 -22.23
C PRO A 102 11.09 14.55 -23.24
N GLU A 103 10.31 15.59 -23.01
CA GLU A 103 9.37 16.10 -24.01
C GLU A 103 10.20 16.50 -25.24
N GLU A 104 10.34 15.61 -26.21
CA GLU A 104 10.93 15.97 -27.49
C GLU A 104 10.05 17.09 -28.06
N HIS A 105 10.57 18.33 -28.03
CA HIS A 105 9.95 19.45 -28.70
C HIS A 105 9.96 19.18 -30.20
N LYS A 106 8.95 18.44 -30.66
CA LYS A 106 8.74 18.10 -32.05
C LYS A 106 8.06 19.29 -32.71
N CYS A 107 8.81 19.96 -33.57
CA CYS A 107 8.20 20.88 -34.51
C CYS A 107 7.27 20.08 -35.43
N SER A 108 6.07 20.61 -35.64
CA SER A 108 5.18 20.09 -36.68
C SER A 108 5.87 20.22 -38.03
N ASP A 109 5.66 19.26 -38.94
CA ASP A 109 6.11 19.36 -40.33
C ASP A 109 5.29 20.46 -41.04
N VAL A 110 5.67 21.71 -40.86
CA VAL A 110 5.01 22.86 -41.46
C VAL A 110 5.54 23.03 -42.88
N MET A 111 4.69 22.72 -43.86
CA MET A 111 4.98 22.95 -45.28
C MET A 111 4.49 24.33 -45.71
N CYS A 112 5.39 25.30 -45.77
CA CYS A 112 5.06 26.65 -46.25
C CYS A 112 5.08 26.71 -47.78
N THR A 113 4.10 27.38 -48.39
CA THR A 113 4.00 27.53 -49.85
C THR A 113 4.81 28.71 -50.40
N MET A 114 5.37 29.55 -49.51
CA MET A 114 6.14 30.74 -49.86
C MET A 114 7.64 30.45 -49.81
N PHE A 115 8.41 31.20 -50.58
CA PHE A 115 9.87 31.16 -50.56
C PHE A 115 10.40 32.38 -49.80
N CYS A 116 11.34 32.16 -48.88
CA CYS A 116 11.99 33.21 -48.08
C CYS A 116 13.51 33.11 -48.29
N ASP A 117 14.13 34.17 -48.81
CA ASP A 117 15.58 34.19 -49.11
C ASP A 117 16.43 33.99 -47.85
N GLU A 118 16.04 34.64 -46.74
CA GLU A 118 16.71 34.56 -45.43
C GLU A 118 16.15 33.45 -44.51
N GLY A 119 15.24 32.61 -45.04
CA GLY A 119 14.57 31.55 -44.28
C GLY A 119 13.32 31.99 -43.50
N PHE A 120 12.78 31.06 -42.71
CA PHE A 120 11.56 31.24 -41.93
C PHE A 120 11.85 31.74 -40.50
N GLN A 121 10.94 32.53 -39.95
CA GLN A 121 10.96 32.89 -38.53
C GLN A 121 10.66 31.65 -37.69
N GLN A 122 11.19 31.63 -36.47
CA GLN A 122 10.94 30.57 -35.50
C GLN A 122 10.07 31.05 -34.35
N ASP A 123 9.27 30.16 -33.78
CA ASP A 123 8.51 30.42 -32.56
C ASP A 123 9.43 30.37 -31.31
N LYS A 124 8.83 30.55 -30.12
CA LYS A 124 9.56 30.50 -28.84
C LYS A 124 10.23 29.14 -28.55
N ASN A 125 9.84 28.09 -29.24
CA ASN A 125 10.35 26.73 -29.10
C ASN A 125 11.37 26.40 -30.19
N GLY A 126 11.70 27.34 -31.09
CA GLY A 126 12.63 27.14 -32.20
C GLY A 126 12.01 26.46 -33.42
N CYS A 127 10.69 26.43 -33.54
CA CYS A 127 10.00 25.80 -34.67
C CYS A 127 9.67 26.81 -35.77
N ASP A 128 9.97 26.45 -37.01
CA ASP A 128 9.70 27.28 -38.19
C ASP A 128 8.20 27.57 -38.32
N ILE A 129 7.88 28.84 -38.57
CA ILE A 129 6.54 29.33 -38.89
C ILE A 129 6.53 29.92 -40.30
N CYS A 130 5.39 29.88 -40.99
CA CYS A 130 5.27 30.42 -42.36
C CYS A 130 5.26 31.95 -42.42
N LYS A 131 6.37 32.55 -42.00
CA LYS A 131 6.66 33.97 -42.00
C LYS A 131 8.16 34.15 -42.28
N CYS A 132 8.55 34.99 -43.24
CA CYS A 132 9.96 35.17 -43.59
C CYS A 132 10.71 36.00 -42.56
N VAL A 133 12.00 35.71 -42.36
CA VAL A 133 12.90 36.59 -41.60
C VAL A 133 13.01 37.93 -42.31
N GLU A 134 12.86 39.03 -41.56
CA GLU A 134 13.01 40.38 -42.12
C GLU A 134 14.50 40.68 -42.33
N PRO A 135 14.88 41.20 -43.51
CA PRO A 135 16.27 41.52 -43.79
C PRO A 135 16.74 42.60 -42.83
N LYS A 136 17.89 42.40 -42.20
CA LYS A 136 18.56 43.45 -41.45
C LYS A 136 19.04 44.48 -42.47
N GLU A 137 18.56 45.71 -42.38
CA GLU A 137 19.09 46.78 -43.20
C GLU A 137 20.61 46.85 -42.99
N PRO A 138 21.41 46.94 -44.06
CA PRO A 138 22.83 47.15 -43.91
C PRO A 138 23.04 48.51 -43.24
N GLU A 139 23.55 48.50 -42.01
CA GLU A 139 24.14 49.68 -41.38
C GLU A 139 25.17 50.23 -42.36
N CYS A 140 24.86 51.38 -42.97
CA CYS A 140 25.73 52.02 -43.95
C CYS A 140 26.96 52.52 -43.19
N SER A 141 28.03 51.73 -43.15
CA SER A 141 29.32 52.23 -42.67
C SER A 141 29.83 53.22 -43.70
N ASP A 142 29.79 54.50 -43.37
CA ASP A 142 30.27 55.60 -44.20
C ASP A 142 31.66 55.28 -44.78
N ILE A 143 31.71 54.93 -46.06
CA ILE A 143 32.96 54.87 -46.80
C ILE A 143 33.38 56.32 -47.03
N ILE A 144 34.29 56.82 -46.19
CA ILE A 144 35.01 58.07 -46.44
C ILE A 144 35.95 57.83 -47.63
N VAL A 145 35.49 58.20 -48.82
CA VAL A 145 36.33 58.27 -50.03
C VAL A 145 37.35 59.39 -49.81
N HIS A 146 38.63 59.03 -49.75
CA HIS A 146 39.77 59.95 -49.71
C HIS A 146 40.16 60.42 -51.12
#